data_AF-A0A1C4LUC7-F1
#
_entry.id   AF-A0A1C4LUC7-F1
#
_cell.length_a   1.000
_cell.length_b   1.000
_cell.length_c   1.000
_cell.angle_alpha   90.00
_cell.angle_beta   90.00
_cell.angle_gamma   90.00
#
_symmetry.space_group_name_H-M   'P 1'
#
loop_
_entity.id
_entity.type
_entity.pdbx_description
1 polymer ?
#
loop_
_entity_poly.entity_id
_entity_poly.type
_entity_poly.pdbx_seq_one_letter_code
_entity_poly.pdbx_strand_id
1 'polypeptide(L)'
;MSPLSRAVATGSTVTISSTSPQQGDKLTFTWATDAPDPKNWIGVYDGDSQPGSGGSSLVWAYAAGTSGTLTLDTSGLSGGPYTAYLLAKDGYGVLARTEP
;
A
#
# COMPACT_ATOMS: atom_id res chain seq x y z
N MET A 1 -4.37 -22.59 -6.73
CA MET A 1 -3.10 -21.98 -6.28
C MET A 1 -3.18 -20.53 -6.71
N SER A 2 -3.52 -19.61 -5.82
CA SER A 2 -3.66 -18.20 -6.19
C SER A 2 -2.29 -17.63 -6.56
N PRO A 3 -2.14 -16.90 -7.67
CA PRO A 3 -0.90 -16.22 -7.96
C PRO A 3 -0.68 -15.17 -6.87
N LEU A 4 0.47 -15.23 -6.21
CA LEU A 4 0.97 -14.11 -5.43
C LEU A 4 1.24 -12.99 -6.43
N SER A 5 0.32 -12.04 -6.54
CA SER A 5 0.45 -10.83 -7.36
C SER A 5 1.78 -10.15 -7.05
N ARG A 6 2.73 -10.33 -7.96
CA ARG A 6 4.14 -9.95 -7.79
C ARG A 6 4.39 -8.69 -8.60
N ALA A 7 4.16 -7.53 -8.00
CA ALA A 7 4.56 -6.27 -8.60
C ALA A 7 6.07 -6.07 -8.43
N VAL A 8 6.75 -6.04 -9.56
CA VAL A 8 8.19 -5.90 -9.74
C VAL A 8 8.66 -4.46 -9.49
N ALA A 9 9.40 -4.27 -8.40
CA ALA A 9 10.45 -3.27 -8.25
C ALA A 9 11.63 -3.98 -7.58
N THR A 10 12.84 -3.79 -8.08
CA THR A 10 14.00 -4.61 -7.73
C THR A 10 14.35 -4.47 -6.24
N GLY A 11 13.76 -5.31 -5.38
CA GLY A 11 14.00 -5.40 -3.93
C GLY A 11 12.85 -5.00 -3.02
N SER A 12 11.87 -4.22 -3.52
CA SER A 12 10.74 -3.72 -2.73
C SER A 12 9.42 -4.40 -3.10
N THR A 13 8.61 -4.75 -2.10
CA THR A 13 7.30 -5.39 -2.26
C THR A 13 6.28 -4.79 -1.29
N VAL A 14 5.03 -4.77 -1.72
CA VAL A 14 3.88 -4.50 -0.85
C VAL A 14 2.76 -5.44 -1.28
N THR A 15 2.12 -6.08 -0.32
CA THR A 15 0.99 -6.97 -0.52
C THR A 15 -0.12 -6.61 0.45
N ILE A 16 -1.35 -6.85 0.02
CA ILE A 16 -2.55 -6.58 0.79
C ILE A 16 -3.27 -7.91 1.06
N SER A 17 -3.79 -8.08 2.27
CA SER A 17 -4.47 -9.32 2.67
C SER A 17 -5.76 -9.59 1.89
N SER A 18 -6.41 -8.54 1.36
CA SER A 18 -7.58 -8.64 0.49
C SER A 18 -7.66 -7.42 -0.42
N THR A 19 -7.90 -7.59 -1.72
CA THR A 19 -8.14 -6.50 -2.68
C THR A 19 -9.61 -6.08 -2.75
N SER A 20 -10.49 -6.74 -1.98
CA SER A 20 -11.92 -6.41 -1.91
C SER A 20 -12.40 -6.40 -0.44
N PRO A 21 -11.85 -5.52 0.41
CA PRO A 21 -12.33 -5.38 1.78
C PRO A 21 -13.78 -4.90 1.77
N GLN A 22 -14.59 -5.44 2.68
CA GLN A 22 -15.91 -4.89 2.93
C GLN A 22 -15.81 -3.73 3.92
N GLN A 23 -16.84 -2.87 3.94
CA GLN A 23 -16.90 -1.79 4.92
C GLN A 23 -16.85 -2.39 6.33
N GLY A 24 -15.83 -2.03 7.12
CA GLY A 24 -15.60 -2.55 8.45
C GLY A 24 -14.49 -3.60 8.55
N ASP A 25 -13.94 -4.05 7.41
CA ASP A 25 -12.76 -4.92 7.41
C ASP A 25 -11.49 -4.15 7.80
N LYS A 26 -10.54 -4.89 8.36
CA LYS A 26 -9.19 -4.44 8.63
C LYS A 26 -8.26 -5.00 7.57
N LEU A 27 -7.64 -4.11 6.80
CA LEU A 27 -6.67 -4.52 5.80
C LEU A 27 -5.29 -4.59 6.40
N THR A 28 -4.64 -5.73 6.20
CA THR A 28 -3.26 -5.94 6.58
C THR A 28 -2.38 -5.82 5.35
N PHE A 29 -1.44 -4.90 5.40
CA PHE A 29 -0.44 -4.65 4.40
C PHE A 29 0.87 -5.25 4.87
N THR A 30 1.45 -6.14 4.08
CA THR A 30 2.80 -6.65 4.32
C THR A 30 3.72 -5.99 3.33
N TRP A 31 4.83 -5.45 3.79
CA TRP A 31 5.76 -4.73 2.93
C TRP A 31 7.20 -5.10 3.24
N ALA A 32 8.05 -4.96 2.22
CA ALA A 32 9.49 -5.05 2.31
C ALA A 32 10.10 -4.02 1.35
N THR A 33 11.26 -3.48 1.69
CA THR A 33 12.00 -2.56 0.85
C THR A 33 13.49 -2.74 1.02
N ASP A 34 14.20 -2.66 -0.08
CA ASP A 34 15.66 -2.58 -0.16
C ASP A 34 16.20 -1.17 0.15
N ALA A 35 15.31 -0.16 0.25
CA ALA A 35 15.63 1.22 0.57
C ALA A 35 14.92 1.67 1.87
N PRO A 36 15.30 1.11 3.05
CA PRO A 36 14.67 1.45 4.31
C PRO A 36 14.89 2.93 4.66
N ASP A 37 13.81 3.65 4.94
CA ASP A 37 13.85 5.02 5.43
C ASP A 37 12.78 5.18 6.52
N PRO A 38 13.06 5.89 7.64
CA PRO A 38 12.06 6.16 8.66
C PRO A 38 10.86 6.96 8.15
N LYS A 39 11.00 7.65 7.01
CA LYS A 39 9.94 8.40 6.35
C LYS A 39 9.29 7.65 5.18
N ASN A 40 9.61 6.38 4.97
CA ASN A 40 8.82 5.57 4.04
C ASN A 40 7.40 5.41 4.57
N TRP A 41 6.43 5.37 3.67
CA TRP A 41 5.03 5.32 4.03
C TRP A 41 4.23 4.52 3.01
N ILE A 42 3.15 3.92 3.47
CA ILE A 42 2.20 3.21 2.60
C ILE A 42 0.94 4.05 2.52
N GLY A 43 0.54 4.40 1.30
CA GLY A 43 -0.73 5.06 1.00
C GLY A 43 -1.67 4.11 0.29
N VAL A 44 -2.94 4.12 0.69
CA VAL A 44 -4.02 3.37 0.02
C VAL A 44 -4.86 4.34 -0.80
N TYR A 45 -5.14 3.94 -2.04
CA TYR A 45 -5.84 4.73 -3.03
C TYR A 45 -7.00 3.92 -3.62
N ASP A 46 -8.05 4.61 -4.07
CA ASP A 46 -9.17 3.97 -4.77
C ASP A 46 -8.76 3.59 -6.19
N GLY A 47 -9.07 2.37 -6.62
CA GLY A 47 -8.79 1.89 -7.98
C GLY A 47 -7.34 2.12 -8.39
N ASP A 48 -7.14 2.80 -9.52
CA ASP A 48 -5.83 3.12 -10.11
C ASP A 48 -5.33 4.54 -9.79
N SER A 49 -5.93 5.22 -8.80
CA SER A 49 -5.51 6.57 -8.39
C SER A 49 -4.01 6.60 -8.05
N GLN A 50 -3.30 7.59 -8.62
CA GLN A 50 -1.86 7.73 -8.44
C GLN A 50 -1.48 8.75 -7.35
N PRO A 51 -0.48 8.45 -6.51
CA PRO A 51 0.09 9.40 -5.58
C PRO A 51 0.56 10.68 -6.28
N GLY A 52 0.17 11.85 -5.77
CA GLY A 52 0.63 13.16 -6.26
C GLY A 52 -0.13 13.75 -7.45
N SER A 53 -1.01 12.98 -8.11
CA SER A 53 -1.83 13.47 -9.25
C SER A 53 -3.15 14.12 -8.83
N GLY A 54 -3.30 14.52 -7.56
CA GLY A 54 -4.52 15.14 -7.01
C GLY A 54 -5.46 14.17 -6.28
N GLY A 55 -5.18 12.87 -6.31
CA GLY A 55 -5.83 11.88 -5.44
C GLY A 55 -5.19 11.88 -4.04
N SER A 56 -5.97 12.20 -3.02
CA SER A 56 -5.55 12.03 -1.63
C SER A 56 -5.51 10.55 -1.27
N SER A 57 -4.50 10.12 -0.52
CA SER A 57 -4.51 8.79 0.09
C SER A 57 -5.74 8.67 0.99
N LEU A 58 -6.57 7.65 0.77
CA LEU A 58 -7.75 7.41 1.60
C LEU A 58 -7.34 7.12 3.04
N VAL A 59 -6.28 6.33 3.18
CA VAL A 59 -5.60 6.05 4.43
C VAL A 59 -4.11 5.87 4.15
N TRP A 60 -3.28 6.24 5.11
CA TRP A 60 -1.84 6.08 5.02
C TRP A 60 -1.25 5.79 6.40
N ALA A 61 -0.09 5.14 6.43
CA ALA A 61 0.75 5.14 7.62
C ALA A 61 2.23 4.95 7.26
N TYR A 62 3.10 5.31 8.20
CA TYR A 62 4.54 5.13 8.03
C TYR A 62 4.93 3.65 8.06
N ALA A 63 5.79 3.30 7.11
CA ALA A 63 6.40 2.00 6.91
C ALA A 63 7.90 2.14 7.17
N ALA A 64 8.25 2.44 8.43
CA ALA A 64 9.63 2.64 8.83
C ALA A 64 10.38 1.31 8.90
N GLY A 65 11.56 1.26 8.27
CA GLY A 65 12.44 0.09 8.28
C GLY A 65 12.48 -0.65 6.95
N THR A 66 12.92 -1.90 7.00
CA THR A 66 13.20 -2.74 5.82
C THR A 66 12.02 -3.64 5.45
N SER A 67 11.17 -3.99 6.42
CA SER A 67 9.97 -4.79 6.19
C SER A 67 9.06 -4.71 7.42
N GLY A 68 7.77 -4.93 7.21
CA GLY A 68 6.82 -4.98 8.31
C GLY A 68 5.42 -5.33 7.86
N THR A 69 4.53 -5.36 8.84
CA THR A 69 3.09 -5.48 8.64
C THR A 69 2.41 -4.26 9.25
N LEU A 70 1.42 -3.76 8.52
CA LEU A 70 0.64 -2.59 8.90
C LEU A 70 -0.83 -2.95 8.76
N THR A 71 -1.60 -2.77 9.81
CA THR A 71 -3.05 -2.92 9.74
C THR A 71 -3.68 -1.54 9.68
N LEU A 72 -4.43 -1.26 8.62
CA LEU A 72 -5.19 -0.02 8.46
C LEU A 72 -6.67 -0.32 8.61
N ASP A 73 -7.36 0.52 9.38
CA ASP A 73 -8.81 0.48 9.49
C ASP A 73 -9.41 1.04 8.20
N THR A 74 -10.03 0.14 7.43
CA THR A 74 -10.69 0.47 6.16
C THR A 74 -12.20 0.59 6.29
N SER A 75 -12.69 0.76 7.52
CA SER A 75 -14.09 1.03 7.85
C SER A 75 -14.65 2.29 7.20
N GLY A 76 -13.79 3.27 6.91
CA GLY A 76 -14.15 4.48 6.15
C GLY A 76 -14.13 4.30 4.63
N LEU A 77 -13.67 3.16 4.11
CA LEU A 77 -13.59 2.91 2.68
C LEU A 77 -14.87 2.25 2.17
N SER A 78 -15.53 2.89 1.21
CA SER A 78 -16.77 2.42 0.61
C SER A 78 -16.50 1.63 -0.67
N GLY A 79 -16.13 0.34 -0.51
CA GLY A 79 -16.09 -0.70 -1.54
C GLY A 79 -15.37 -0.38 -2.87
N GLY A 80 -14.33 -1.15 -3.21
CA GLY A 80 -13.69 -1.10 -4.52
C GLY A 80 -12.39 -1.89 -4.56
N PRO A 81 -11.79 -2.08 -5.75
CA PRO A 81 -10.38 -2.41 -5.82
C PRO A 81 -9.57 -1.27 -5.19
N TYR A 82 -8.59 -1.61 -4.36
CA TYR A 82 -7.71 -0.62 -3.72
C TYR A 82 -6.27 -0.90 -4.10
N THR A 83 -5.57 0.16 -4.48
CA THR A 83 -4.14 0.07 -4.73
C THR A 83 -3.37 0.64 -3.55
N ALA A 84 -2.52 -0.18 -2.94
CA ALA A 84 -1.55 0.27 -1.95
C ALA A 84 -0.25 0.64 -2.65
N TYR A 85 0.31 1.79 -2.31
CA TYR A 85 1.61 2.24 -2.78
C TYR A 85 2.56 2.37 -1.60
N LEU A 86 3.72 1.71 -1.69
CA LEU A 86 4.85 1.98 -0.82
C LEU A 86 5.65 3.14 -1.42
N LEU A 87 5.77 4.22 -0.67
CA LEU A 87 6.31 5.51 -1.11
C LEU A 87 7.51 5.89 -0.25
N ALA A 88 8.53 6.45 -0.90
CA ALA A 88 9.80 6.76 -0.27
C ALA A 88 9.84 8.16 0.34
N LYS A 89 10.46 8.28 1.52
CA LYS A 89 10.98 9.55 2.08
C LYS A 89 9.95 10.69 2.20
N ASP A 90 8.73 10.37 2.64
CA ASP A 90 7.59 11.31 2.72
C ASP A 90 7.20 11.96 1.38
N GLY A 91 7.76 11.45 0.27
CA GLY A 91 7.47 11.90 -1.07
C GLY A 91 6.55 10.92 -1.80
N TYR A 92 6.40 11.15 -3.11
CA TYR A 92 5.61 10.29 -4.00
C TYR A 92 6.47 9.32 -4.83
N GLY A 93 7.70 9.06 -4.39
CA GLY A 93 8.60 8.10 -5.05
C GLY A 93 8.11 6.67 -4.82
N VAL A 94 7.47 6.07 -5.82
CA VAL A 94 6.91 4.71 -5.73
C VAL A 94 8.04 3.69 -5.65
N LEU A 95 8.13 2.99 -4.52
CA LEU A 95 9.02 1.85 -4.29
C LEU A 95 8.35 0.54 -4.69
N ALA A 96 7.06 0.36 -4.37
CA ALA A 96 6.27 -0.80 -4.73
C ALA A 96 4.78 -0.44 -4.77
N ARG A 97 3.95 -1.24 -5.43
CA ARG A 97 2.49 -1.12 -5.38
C ARG A 97 1.80 -2.47 -5.45
N THR A 98 0.57 -2.59 -4.94
CA THR A 98 -0.27 -3.77 -5.17
C THR A 98 -0.94 -3.70 -6.54
N GLU A 99 -1.52 -4.82 -6.97
CA GLU A 99 -2.51 -4.80 -8.05
C GLU A 99 -3.86 -4.31 -7.48
N PRO A 100 -4.71 -3.66 -8.30
CA PRO A 100 -6.06 -3.26 -7.90
C PRO A 100 -6.96 -4.45 -7.54
#